data_AF-A0A0F2NUJ7-F1
#
_entry.id   AF-A0A0F2NUJ7-F1
#
_cell.length_a   1.000
_cell.length_b   1.000
_cell.length_c   1.000
_cell.angle_alpha   90.00
_cell.angle_beta   90.00
_cell.angle_gamma   90.00
#
_symmetry.space_group_name_H-M   'P 1'
#
loop_
_entity.id
_entity.type
_entity.pdbx_description
1 polymer ?
#
loop_
_entity_poly.entity_id
_entity_poly.type
_entity_poly.pdbx_seq_one_letter_code
_entity_poly.pdbx_strand_id
1 'polypeptide(L)'
;MQINPMVTERSWGQSLAVYGQPQVLALFFLGFSAGLPLLLVFSTLSAWLTEEGVSRTAIGFFGWVGVTYSIKVLWAPVVDRLRLPLLTRLLGQRRSWMLLGQAGVVAG
;
A
#
# COMPACT_ATOMS: atom_id res chain seq x y z
N MET A 1 -21.94 40.28 13.35
CA MET A 1 -20.82 39.68 14.11
C MET A 1 -21.40 38.73 15.14
N GLN A 2 -21.41 37.43 14.86
CA GLN A 2 -21.50 36.33 15.84
C GLN A 2 -21.29 35.01 15.08
N ILE A 3 -20.07 34.49 15.16
CA ILE A 3 -19.70 33.17 14.68
C ILE A 3 -20.04 32.22 15.83
N ASN A 4 -21.10 31.42 15.70
CA ASN A 4 -21.35 30.32 16.63
C ASN A 4 -20.60 29.08 16.10
N PRO A 5 -19.51 28.62 16.74
CA PRO A 5 -18.97 27.32 16.40
C PRO A 5 -19.91 26.27 17.00
N MET A 6 -20.70 25.61 16.15
CA MET A 6 -21.35 24.33 16.49
C MET A 6 -20.24 23.27 16.56
N VAL A 7 -19.42 23.32 17.61
CA VAL A 7 -18.62 22.15 18.00
C VAL A 7 -19.62 21.15 18.53
N THR A 8 -20.15 20.30 17.63
CA THR A 8 -20.83 19.09 18.06
C THR A 8 -19.79 18.31 18.84
N GLU A 9 -19.91 18.29 20.16
CA GLU A 9 -19.10 17.42 21.01
C GLU A 9 -19.31 16.00 20.50
N ARG A 10 -18.34 15.49 19.72
CA ARG A 10 -18.33 14.11 19.27
C ARG A 10 -18.16 13.27 20.53
N SER A 11 -19.29 12.85 21.10
CA SER A 11 -19.32 11.92 22.21
C SER A 11 -18.48 10.71 21.81
N TRP A 12 -17.49 10.37 22.62
CA TRP A 12 -16.60 9.23 22.40
C TRP A 12 -17.39 7.93 22.14
N GLY A 13 -18.60 7.81 22.72
CA GLY A 13 -19.52 6.71 22.48
C GLY A 13 -20.09 6.66 21.05
N GLN A 14 -20.35 7.81 20.42
CA GLN A 14 -20.75 7.87 19.01
C GLN A 14 -19.59 7.54 18.07
N SER A 15 -18.36 7.88 18.45
CA SER A 15 -17.16 7.48 17.69
C SER A 15 -16.93 5.97 17.77
N LEU A 16 -17.19 5.34 18.92
CA LEU A 16 -17.12 3.89 19.06
C LEU A 16 -18.25 3.16 18.31
N ALA A 17 -19.45 3.74 18.26
CA ALA A 17 -20.58 3.18 17.52
C ALA A 17 -20.32 3.06 16.00
N VAL A 18 -19.39 3.86 15.45
CA VAL A 18 -18.97 3.74 14.04
C VAL A 18 -18.30 2.40 13.75
N TYR A 19 -17.57 1.82 14.71
CA TYR A 19 -16.94 0.51 14.53
C TYR A 19 -17.93 -0.66 14.50
N GLY A 20 -19.14 -0.47 15.02
CA GLY A 20 -20.22 -1.46 14.93
C GLY A 20 -20.96 -1.45 13.58
N GLN A 21 -20.65 -0.51 12.68
CA GLN A 21 -21.30 -0.45 11.38
C GLN A 21 -20.90 -1.64 10.50
N PRO A 22 -21.84 -2.24 9.76
CA PRO A 22 -21.57 -3.40 8.92
C PRO A 22 -20.50 -3.12 7.85
N GLN A 23 -20.36 -1.87 7.40
CA GLN A 23 -19.31 -1.45 6.47
C GLN A 23 -17.92 -1.52 7.11
N VAL A 24 -17.77 -1.12 8.38
CA VAL A 24 -16.49 -1.17 9.09
C VAL A 24 -16.11 -2.61 9.41
N LEU A 25 -17.08 -3.43 9.81
CA LEU A 25 -16.90 -4.88 9.97
C LEU A 25 -16.52 -5.55 8.64
N ALA A 26 -17.18 -5.20 7.53
CA ALA A 26 -16.82 -5.70 6.22
C ALA A 26 -15.40 -5.29 5.80
N LEU A 27 -15.00 -4.03 6.04
CA LEU A 27 -13.63 -3.57 5.83
C LEU A 27 -12.63 -4.30 6.72
N PHE A 28 -12.99 -4.61 7.97
CA PHE A 28 -12.16 -5.38 8.89
C PHE A 28 -11.93 -6.80 8.36
N PHE A 29 -12.99 -7.53 8.01
CA PHE A 29 -12.86 -8.88 7.44
C PHE A 29 -12.15 -8.88 6.08
N LEU A 30 -12.40 -7.87 5.25
CA LEU A 30 -11.70 -7.72 3.98
C LEU A 30 -10.20 -7.48 4.19
N GLY A 31 -9.85 -6.57 5.11
CA GLY A 31 -8.47 -6.29 5.48
C GLY A 31 -7.78 -7.50 6.09
N PHE A 32 -8.50 -8.23 6.96
CA PHE A 32 -8.02 -9.48 7.57
C PHE A 32 -7.78 -10.56 6.50
N SER A 33 -8.74 -10.77 5.61
CA SER A 33 -8.63 -11.73 4.51
C SER A 33 -7.60 -11.33 3.46
N ALA A 34 -7.25 -10.05 3.31
CA ALA A 34 -6.16 -9.61 2.44
C ALA A 34 -4.79 -9.73 3.14
N GLY A 35 -4.74 -9.55 4.46
CA GLY A 35 -3.52 -9.66 5.26
C GLY A 35 -3.06 -11.09 5.51
N LEU A 36 -3.98 -12.03 5.74
CA LEU A 36 -3.64 -13.44 5.98
C LEU A 36 -2.88 -14.09 4.81
N PRO A 37 -3.35 -14.01 3.55
CA PRO A 37 -2.62 -14.55 2.41
C PRO A 37 -1.26 -13.90 2.22
N LEU A 38 -1.15 -12.58 2.44
CA LEU A 38 0.12 -11.87 2.36
C LEU A 38 1.13 -12.45 3.37
N LEU A 39 0.72 -12.59 4.63
CA LEU A 39 1.55 -13.17 5.68
C LEU A 39 1.90 -14.64 5.39
N LEU A 40 0.94 -15.43 4.89
CA LEU A 40 1.17 -16.84 4.51
C LEU A 40 2.16 -16.95 3.36
N VAL A 41 1.99 -16.17 2.29
CA VAL A 41 2.91 -16.18 1.14
C VAL A 41 4.31 -15.79 1.58
N PHE A 42 4.45 -14.73 2.39
CA PHE A 42 5.75 -14.31 2.92
C PHE A 42 6.36 -15.35 3.87
N SER A 43 5.56 -15.97 4.75
CA SER A 43 6.06 -16.98 5.70
C SER A 43 6.47 -18.26 4.99
N THR A 44 5.66 -18.72 4.03
CA THR A 44 5.97 -19.87 3.18
C THR A 44 7.23 -19.59 2.37
N LEU A 45 7.32 -18.47 1.63
CA LEU A 45 8.52 -18.10 0.88
C LEU A 45 9.77 -18.04 1.77
N SER A 46 9.65 -17.45 2.96
CA SER A 46 10.77 -17.39 3.91
C SER A 46 11.20 -18.77 4.41
N ALA A 47 10.23 -19.69 4.59
CA ALA A 47 10.51 -21.07 4.96
C ALA A 47 11.25 -21.81 3.84
N TRP A 48 10.75 -21.74 2.60
CA TRP A 48 11.42 -22.33 1.42
C TRP A 48 12.84 -21.81 1.24
N LEU A 49 13.05 -20.49 1.36
CA LEU A 49 14.38 -19.90 1.28
C LEU A 49 15.32 -20.39 2.39
N THR A 50 14.79 -20.56 3.62
CA THR A 50 15.58 -21.10 4.73
C THR A 50 15.95 -22.57 4.50
N GLU A 51 15.03 -23.37 3.95
CA GLU A 51 15.25 -24.78 3.59
C GLU A 51 16.29 -24.94 2.48
N GLU A 52 16.29 -24.06 1.48
CA GLU A 52 17.30 -23.96 0.41
C GLU A 52 18.66 -23.41 0.91
N GLY A 53 18.82 -23.19 2.22
CA GLY A 53 20.08 -22.74 2.83
C GLY A 53 20.39 -21.25 2.64
N VAL A 54 19.42 -20.45 2.21
CA VAL A 54 19.57 -18.99 2.07
C VAL A 54 19.70 -18.36 3.45
N SER A 55 20.71 -17.51 3.64
CA SER A 55 21.00 -16.92 4.96
C SER A 55 19.86 -15.99 5.42
N ARG A 56 19.66 -15.89 6.74
CA ARG A 56 18.71 -14.95 7.37
C ARG A 56 18.90 -13.50 6.92
N THR A 57 20.08 -13.14 6.42
CA THR A 57 20.37 -11.82 5.84
C THR A 57 19.59 -11.59 4.54
N ALA A 58 19.42 -12.62 3.69
CA ALA A 58 18.61 -12.51 2.47
C ALA A 58 17.10 -12.45 2.78
N ILE A 59 16.64 -13.10 3.86
CA ILE A 59 15.29 -12.89 4.39
C ILE A 59 15.13 -11.44 4.88
N GLY A 60 16.17 -10.88 5.49
CA GLY A 60 16.26 -9.45 5.82
C GLY A 60 16.15 -8.55 4.57
N PHE A 61 16.68 -8.97 3.41
CA PHE A 61 16.52 -8.25 2.14
C PHE A 61 15.05 -8.19 1.68
N PHE A 62 14.23 -9.22 1.92
CA PHE A 62 12.78 -9.10 1.67
C PHE A 62 12.13 -8.03 2.56
N GLY A 63 12.64 -7.81 3.78
CA GLY A 63 12.24 -6.69 4.64
C GLY A 63 12.51 -5.31 4.03
N TRP A 64 13.51 -5.17 3.15
CA TRP A 64 13.78 -3.92 2.43
C TRP A 64 12.68 -3.56 1.42
N VAL A 65 11.85 -4.51 1.00
CA VAL A 65 10.65 -4.21 0.19
C VAL A 65 9.69 -3.33 0.99
N GLY A 66 9.54 -3.58 2.30
CA GLY A 66 8.77 -2.72 3.20
C GLY A 66 9.34 -1.31 3.32
N VAL A 67 10.67 -1.19 3.40
CA VAL A 67 11.37 0.10 3.39
C VAL A 67 11.16 0.84 2.06
N THR A 68 11.25 0.13 0.94
CA THR A 68 10.98 0.66 -0.41
C THR A 68 9.54 1.19 -0.51
N TYR A 69 8.58 0.50 0.12
CA TYR A 69 7.20 0.94 0.20
C TYR A 69 7.03 2.21 1.05
N SER A 70 7.80 2.35 2.13
CA SER A 70 7.82 3.59 2.92
C SER A 70 8.43 4.78 2.15
N ILE A 71 9.42 4.53 1.28
CA ILE A 71 10.01 5.54 0.39
C ILE A 71 8.99 6.01 -0.69
N LYS A 72 7.82 5.35 -0.83
CA LYS A 72 6.74 5.76 -1.74
C LYS A 72 6.34 7.22 -1.62
N VAL A 73 6.37 7.80 -0.42
CA VAL A 73 6.04 9.22 -0.24
C VAL A 73 7.09 10.13 -0.91
N LEU A 74 8.35 9.72 -0.94
CA LEU A 74 9.44 10.50 -1.54
C LEU A 74 9.47 10.35 -3.07
N TRP A 75 9.19 9.15 -3.60
CA TRP A 75 9.22 8.93 -5.05
C TRP A 75 7.88 9.21 -5.76
N ALA A 76 6.74 9.18 -5.06
CA ALA A 76 5.43 9.52 -5.63
C ALA A 76 5.41 10.91 -6.32
N PRO A 77 5.89 12.01 -5.71
CA PRO A 77 5.94 13.31 -6.39
C PRO A 77 6.93 13.34 -7.55
N VAL A 78 7.97 12.50 -7.54
CA VAL A 78 8.92 12.38 -8.66
C VAL A 78 8.23 11.71 -9.85
N VAL A 79 7.51 10.62 -9.61
CA VAL A 79 6.70 9.91 -10.61
C VAL A 79 5.55 10.78 -11.15
N ASP A 80 4.86 11.51 -10.27
CA ASP A 80 3.79 12.44 -10.65
C ASP A 80 4.29 13.75 -11.27
N ARG A 81 5.60 14.04 -11.28
CA ARG A 81 6.17 15.22 -11.97
C ARG A 81 6.97 14.88 -13.21
N LEU A 82 7.54 13.67 -13.30
CA LEU A 82 8.22 13.17 -14.49
C LEU A 82 7.18 12.80 -15.55
N ARG A 83 6.96 13.73 -16.49
CA ARG A 83 6.18 13.49 -17.70
C ARG A 83 7.08 12.79 -18.71
N LEU A 84 6.79 11.53 -19.02
CA LEU A 84 7.46 10.80 -20.09
C LEU A 84 7.01 11.40 -21.43
N PRO A 85 7.88 12.11 -22.17
CA PRO A 85 7.46 13.01 -23.25
C PRO A 85 6.74 12.31 -24.41
N LEU A 86 6.94 11.00 -24.60
CA LEU A 86 6.30 10.19 -25.64
C LEU A 86 5.03 9.47 -25.14
N LEU A 87 5.11 8.75 -24.02
CA LEU A 87 4.00 7.94 -23.51
C LEU A 87 2.90 8.78 -22.82
N THR A 88 3.28 9.88 -22.15
CA THR A 88 2.34 10.72 -21.38
C THR A 88 1.45 11.57 -22.29
N ARG A 89 1.89 11.88 -23.51
CA ARG A 89 1.09 12.60 -24.52
C ARG A 89 -0.01 11.72 -25.13
N LEU A 90 0.22 10.42 -25.28
CA LEU A 90 -0.71 9.49 -25.93
C LEU A 90 -1.69 8.84 -24.95
N LEU A 91 -1.26 8.54 -23.71
CA LEU A 91 -2.02 7.71 -22.77
C LEU A 91 -2.33 8.43 -21.45
N GLY A 92 -1.74 9.59 -21.19
CA GLY A 92 -1.83 10.30 -19.92
C GLY A 92 -0.89 9.73 -18.85
N GLN A 93 -0.63 10.52 -17.81
CA GLN A 93 0.47 10.29 -16.87
C GLN A 93 0.33 9.00 -16.07
N ARG A 94 -0.88 8.68 -15.61
CA ARG A 94 -1.14 7.46 -14.84
C ARG A 94 -0.94 6.18 -15.67
N ARG A 95 -1.37 6.17 -16.94
CA ARG A 95 -1.28 4.99 -17.81
C ARG A 95 0.14 4.73 -18.30
N SER A 96 0.91 5.79 -18.56
CA SER A 96 2.34 5.67 -18.91
C SER A 96 3.14 4.98 -17.82
N TRP A 97 2.92 5.35 -16.56
CA TRP A 97 3.64 4.76 -15.44
C TRP A 97 3.20 3.33 -15.12
N MET A 98 1.93 2.99 -15.31
CA MET A 98 1.47 1.59 -15.24
C MET A 98 2.16 0.73 -16.30
N LEU A 99 2.23 1.20 -17.55
CA LEU A 99 2.92 0.48 -18.63
C LEU A 99 4.43 0.37 -18.38
N LEU A 100 5.06 1.41 -17.84
CA LEU A 100 6.49 1.37 -17.52
C LEU A 100 6.78 0.38 -16.37
N GLY A 101 5.92 0.34 -15.35
CA GLY A 101 6.01 -0.66 -14.29
C GLY A 101 5.84 -2.08 -14.83
N GLN A 102 4.85 -2.29 -15.70
CA GLN A 102 4.64 -3.59 -16.36
C GLN A 102 5.82 -3.98 -17.25
N ALA A 103 6.34 -3.05 -18.05
CA ALA A 103 7.51 -3.28 -18.89
C ALA A 103 8.75 -3.59 -18.06
N GLY A 104 8.93 -2.93 -16.90
CA GLY A 104 10.01 -3.22 -15.97
C GLY A 104 9.92 -4.63 -15.36
N VAL A 105 8.71 -5.12 -15.07
CA VAL A 105 8.50 -6.51 -14.61
C VAL A 105 8.73 -7.51 -15.74
N VAL A 106 8.32 -7.20 -16.97
CA VAL A 106 8.52 -8.09 -18.14
C VAL A 106 9.97 -8.14 -18.60
N ALA A 107 10.71 -7.03 -18.47
CA ALA A 107 12.12 -6.94 -18.81
C ALA A 107 13.06 -7.51 -17.73
N GLY A 108 12.52 -7.81 -16.54
CA GLY A 108 13.22 -8.38 -15.40
C GLY A 108 13.29 -9.90 -15.43
#